data_AF-A0A7J4ERR6-F1
#
_entry.id   AF-A0A7J4ERR6-F1
#
_cell.length_a   1.000
_cell.length_b   1.000
_cell.length_c   1.000
_cell.angle_alpha   90.00
_cell.angle_beta   90.00
_cell.angle_gamma   90.00
#
_symmetry.space_group_name_H-M   'P 1'
#
loop_
_entity.id
_entity.type
_entity.pdbx_description
1 polymer ?
#
loop_
_entity_poly.entity_id
_entity_poly.type
_entity_poly.pdbx_seq_one_letter_code
_entity_poly.pdbx_strand_id
1 'polypeptide(L)'
;MEDKKISDISKLLIRGAKMLSYHCPDCKIPLFQDGERVFCPSCNRDAIIEGKENLESVNIKKDAYINTRESELKESPILDESKNTLRGSQTPLPEAEDMMKRTIVKLSEELNRTGDLNKIREIIETIDRIADVLERLRRLS
;
A
#
# COMPACT_ATOMS: atom_id res chain seq x y z
N MET A 1 12.11 2.24 6.93
CA MET A 1 11.24 3.37 6.49
C MET A 1 9.76 3.15 6.82
N GLU A 2 9.36 1.95 7.28
CA GLU A 2 8.00 1.68 7.80
C GLU A 2 7.70 2.35 9.14
N ASP A 3 8.72 2.61 9.96
CA ASP A 3 8.59 3.23 11.29
C ASP A 3 7.99 4.64 11.26
N LYS A 4 8.19 5.38 10.17
CA LYS A 4 7.64 6.73 10.02
C LYS A 4 6.11 6.70 9.93
N LYS A 5 5.55 5.75 9.17
CA LYS A 5 4.09 5.62 9.03
C LYS A 5 3.44 5.17 10.33
N ILE A 6 4.09 4.27 11.09
CA ILE A 6 3.63 3.87 12.42
C ILE A 6 3.67 5.06 13.37
N SER A 7 4.76 5.84 13.37
CA SER A 7 4.89 7.04 14.19
C SER A 7 3.80 8.09 13.88
N ASP A 8 3.47 8.27 12.60
CA ASP A 8 2.48 9.27 12.20
C ASP A 8 1.05 8.86 12.55
N ILE A 9 0.73 7.57 12.45
CA ILE A 9 -0.55 7.03 12.95
C ILE A 9 -0.67 7.21 14.47
N SER A 10 0.39 6.91 15.22
CA SER A 10 0.41 7.12 16.68
C SER A 10 0.19 8.58 17.06
N LYS A 11 0.76 9.53 16.30
CA LYS A 11 0.53 10.97 16.53
C LYS A 11 -0.92 11.38 16.29
N LEU A 12 -1.61 10.78 15.31
CA LEU A 12 -3.02 11.05 15.05
C LEU A 12 -3.90 10.60 16.23
N LEU A 13 -3.62 9.42 16.77
CA LEU A 13 -4.33 8.92 17.96
C LEU A 13 -4.09 9.81 19.18
N ILE A 14 -2.84 10.25 19.40
CA ILE A 14 -2.50 11.17 20.50
C ILE A 14 -3.23 12.51 20.36
N ARG A 15 -3.50 12.96 19.13
CA ARG A 15 -4.28 14.18 18.84
C ARG A 15 -5.80 14.00 19.00
N GLY A 16 -6.27 12.79 19.31
CA GLY A 16 -7.69 12.50 19.52
C GLY A 16 -8.43 12.09 18.25
N ALA A 17 -7.74 11.86 17.13
CA ALA A 17 -8.38 11.30 15.94
C ALA A 17 -8.81 9.85 16.23
N LYS A 18 -10.03 9.49 15.81
CA LYS A 18 -10.63 8.19 16.03
C LYS A 18 -10.36 7.26 14.85
N MET A 19 -9.74 6.12 15.11
CA MET A 19 -9.63 5.07 14.10
C MET A 19 -10.99 4.38 13.91
N LEU A 20 -11.42 4.21 12.66
CA LEU A 20 -12.66 3.55 12.30
C LEU A 20 -12.43 2.08 11.93
N SER A 21 -13.49 1.28 11.97
CA SER A 21 -13.47 -0.12 11.50
C SER A 21 -13.39 -0.25 9.98
N TYR A 22 -13.64 0.85 9.26
CA TYR A 22 -13.55 0.92 7.81
C TYR A 22 -12.12 1.13 7.34
N HIS A 23 -11.74 0.49 6.24
CA HIS A 23 -10.40 0.56 5.67
C HIS A 23 -10.43 1.27 4.31
N CYS A 24 -9.37 1.99 3.97
CA CYS A 24 -9.22 2.60 2.66
C CYS A 24 -9.19 1.53 1.56
N PRO A 25 -9.98 1.64 0.48
CA PRO A 25 -10.03 0.62 -0.57
C PRO A 25 -8.70 0.44 -1.30
N ASP A 26 -7.92 1.52 -1.44
CA ASP A 26 -6.63 1.51 -2.14
C ASP A 26 -5.45 1.19 -1.21
N CYS A 27 -5.43 1.74 0.00
CA CYS A 27 -4.27 1.60 0.92
C CYS A 27 -4.41 0.46 1.92
N LYS A 28 -5.63 -0.08 2.09
CA LYS A 28 -5.97 -1.11 3.09
C LYS A 28 -5.62 -0.76 4.54
N ILE A 29 -5.45 0.53 4.84
CA ILE A 29 -5.20 1.06 6.19
C ILE A 29 -6.53 1.56 6.78
N PRO A 30 -6.77 1.40 8.09
CA PRO A 30 -7.94 1.96 8.76
C PRO A 30 -8.13 3.45 8.47
N LEU A 31 -9.37 3.86 8.25
CA LEU A 31 -9.75 5.26 8.12
C LEU A 31 -9.74 5.93 9.49
N PHE A 32 -9.45 7.22 9.49
CA PHE A 32 -9.41 8.06 10.69
C PHE A 32 -10.49 9.13 10.58
N GLN A 33 -11.14 9.40 11.71
CA GLN A 33 -12.09 10.48 11.87
C GLN A 33 -11.48 11.55 12.78
N ASP A 34 -11.46 12.78 12.31
CA ASP A 34 -11.08 13.96 13.08
C ASP A 34 -12.21 14.99 12.97
N GLY A 35 -12.99 15.14 14.04
CA GLY A 35 -14.27 15.85 14.01
C GLY A 35 -15.26 15.20 13.05
N GLU A 36 -15.65 15.94 11.99
CA GLU A 36 -16.60 15.49 10.96
C GLU A 36 -15.90 14.91 9.73
N ARG A 37 -14.57 15.05 9.63
CA ARG A 37 -13.80 14.61 8.47
C ARG A 37 -13.33 13.18 8.69
N VAL A 38 -13.66 12.31 7.75
CA VAL A 38 -13.09 10.95 7.67
C VAL A 38 -12.09 10.89 6.52
N PHE A 39 -10.87 10.40 6.79
CA PHE A 39 -9.79 10.37 5.81
C PHE A 39 -8.85 9.17 6.00
N CYS A 40 -8.09 8.83 4.95
CA CYS A 40 -7.02 7.85 5.03
C CYS A 40 -5.68 8.51 5.40
N PRO A 41 -4.98 8.07 6.47
CA PRO A 41 -3.70 8.68 6.86
C PRO A 41 -2.55 8.40 5.88
N SER A 42 -2.69 7.41 4.98
CA SER A 42 -1.62 7.06 4.03
C SER A 42 -1.75 7.72 2.66
N CYS A 43 -2.96 7.94 2.16
CA CYS A 43 -3.17 8.64 0.86
C CYS A 43 -3.83 10.00 1.01
N ASN A 44 -4.21 10.38 2.24
CA ASN A 44 -4.84 11.66 2.57
C ASN A 44 -6.15 11.97 1.82
N ARG A 45 -6.83 10.93 1.29
CA ARG A 45 -8.14 11.04 0.67
C ARG A 45 -9.26 11.01 1.71
N ASP A 46 -10.28 11.80 1.47
CA ASP A 46 -11.50 11.83 2.27
C ASP A 46 -12.43 10.68 1.91
N ALA A 47 -13.17 10.18 2.90
CA ALA A 47 -14.13 9.11 2.74
C ALA A 47 -15.48 9.54 3.30
N ILE A 48 -16.55 9.09 2.65
CA ILE A 48 -17.93 9.29 3.10
C ILE A 48 -18.48 7.91 3.44
N ILE A 49 -18.97 7.73 4.67
CA ILE A 49 -19.54 6.46 5.15
C ILE A 49 -21.05 6.63 5.21
N GLU A 50 -21.79 5.90 4.37
CA GLU A 50 -23.25 5.96 4.34
C GLU A 50 -23.84 4.95 5.34
N GLY A 51 -24.29 5.44 6.50
CA GLY A 51 -24.99 4.67 7.55
C GLY A 51 -25.36 5.56 8.75
N LYS A 52 -26.66 5.70 9.02
CA LYS A 52 -27.30 6.54 10.07
C LYS A 52 -26.58 6.40 11.43
N GLU A 53 -26.29 7.43 12.21
CA GLU A 53 -27.14 8.55 12.69
C GLU A 53 -26.35 9.87 12.83
N ASN A 54 -26.99 10.98 12.45
CA ASN A 54 -26.68 12.40 12.74
C ASN A 54 -25.22 12.88 12.60
N LEU A 55 -24.86 13.36 11.40
CA LEU A 55 -23.97 14.52 11.25
C LEU A 55 -24.51 15.38 10.10
N GLU A 56 -24.65 16.67 10.38
CA GLU A 56 -25.21 17.66 9.48
C GLU A 56 -24.40 17.79 8.20
N SER A 57 -25.13 18.10 7.14
CA SER A 57 -24.72 18.06 5.74
C SER A 57 -23.54 18.96 5.39
N VAL A 58 -22.55 18.42 4.66
CA VAL A 58 -21.94 19.14 3.52
C VAL A 58 -21.75 18.18 2.35
N ASN A 59 -22.34 18.58 1.23
CA ASN A 59 -22.43 17.90 -0.05
C ASN A 59 -21.35 18.48 -1.00
N ILE A 60 -20.44 17.67 -1.58
CA ILE A 60 -20.00 17.78 -3.00
C ILE A 60 -19.42 16.42 -3.50
N LYS A 61 -20.17 15.75 -4.39
CA LYS A 61 -19.86 14.97 -5.64
C LYS A 61 -18.72 13.91 -5.63
N LYS A 62 -19.08 12.61 -5.72
CA LYS A 62 -19.03 11.67 -6.89
C LYS A 62 -17.61 11.47 -7.45
N ASP A 63 -16.99 10.29 -7.32
CA ASP A 63 -17.38 9.04 -7.99
C ASP A 63 -17.07 7.73 -7.23
N ALA A 64 -17.87 6.71 -7.57
CA ALA A 64 -17.95 5.32 -7.10
C ALA A 64 -16.64 4.50 -7.28
N TYR A 65 -16.38 3.36 -6.62
CA TYR A 65 -17.19 2.14 -6.55
C TYR A 65 -16.73 1.18 -5.42
N ILE A 66 -17.65 0.29 -5.07
CA ILE A 66 -17.78 -0.56 -3.87
C ILE A 66 -17.06 -1.92 -4.06
N ASN A 67 -16.48 -2.54 -3.01
CA ASN A 67 -17.01 -3.73 -2.31
C ASN A 67 -16.01 -4.47 -1.38
N THR A 68 -16.53 -4.75 -0.17
CA THR A 68 -16.42 -5.91 0.74
C THR A 68 -15.18 -6.79 0.93
N ARG A 69 -15.05 -7.19 2.22
CA ARG A 69 -14.56 -8.48 2.77
C ARG A 69 -13.03 -8.67 2.74
N GLU A 70 -12.35 -9.22 3.74
CA GLU A 70 -12.63 -9.77 5.07
C GLU A 70 -11.24 -9.91 5.76
N SER A 71 -11.20 -9.88 7.11
CA SER A 71 -10.30 -10.63 8.04
C SER A 71 -8.91 -11.13 7.55
N GLU A 72 -7.78 -11.13 8.26
CA GLU A 72 -7.45 -11.15 9.69
C GLU A 72 -5.89 -11.17 9.83
N LEU A 73 -5.35 -10.28 10.66
CA LEU A 73 -4.34 -10.53 11.72
C LEU A 73 -3.43 -11.80 11.66
N LYS A 74 -2.09 -11.63 11.55
CA LYS A 74 -1.10 -11.79 12.66
C LYS A 74 0.35 -12.01 12.21
N GLU A 75 1.20 -11.13 12.74
CA GLU A 75 2.53 -11.27 13.35
C GLU A 75 3.63 -12.22 12.80
N SER A 76 4.80 -11.59 12.76
CA SER A 76 6.19 -12.01 12.52
C SER A 76 6.74 -13.13 13.44
N PRO A 77 7.93 -13.72 13.17
CA PRO A 77 9.21 -13.10 13.59
C PRO A 77 10.47 -13.33 12.68
N ILE A 78 11.26 -12.25 12.54
CA ILE A 78 12.73 -12.06 12.70
C ILE A 78 13.74 -12.94 11.92
N LEU A 79 14.70 -12.25 11.25
CA LEU A 79 16.20 -12.39 11.30
C LEU A 79 16.78 -11.55 10.13
N ASP A 80 17.14 -10.28 10.36
CA ASP A 80 18.52 -9.77 10.56
C ASP A 80 19.54 -10.30 9.56
N GLU A 81 19.97 -9.45 8.61
CA GLU A 81 21.39 -9.28 8.35
C GLU A 81 21.67 -7.92 7.69
N SER A 82 22.33 -7.08 8.48
CA SER A 82 23.01 -5.85 8.04
C SER A 82 23.95 -6.07 6.87
N LYS A 83 23.90 -5.17 5.88
CA LYS A 83 25.09 -4.59 5.19
C LYS A 83 24.71 -3.32 4.43
N ASN A 84 25.25 -2.19 4.91
CA ASN A 84 26.02 -1.15 4.21
C ASN A 84 25.59 -0.85 2.74
N THR A 85 25.29 0.39 2.31
CA THR A 85 26.20 1.55 2.28
C THR A 85 25.43 2.83 1.94
N LEU A 86 26.03 3.96 2.34
CA LEU A 86 25.62 5.34 2.11
C LEU A 86 25.60 5.81 0.64
N ARG A 87 24.85 6.91 0.46
CA ARG A 87 25.07 8.05 -0.47
C ARG A 87 24.69 7.90 -1.95
N GLY A 88 23.97 8.91 -2.43
CA GLY A 88 24.35 9.60 -3.66
C GLY A 88 23.26 9.70 -4.72
N SER A 89 22.70 10.90 -4.82
CA SER A 89 21.96 11.43 -5.96
C SER A 89 22.66 11.20 -7.31
N GLN A 90 21.96 10.53 -8.22
CA GLN A 90 21.86 10.75 -9.68
C GLN A 90 21.33 9.43 -10.27
N THR A 91 20.10 9.40 -10.80
CA THR A 91 19.56 8.17 -11.37
C THR A 91 19.62 8.21 -12.90
N PRO A 92 20.64 7.60 -13.54
CA PRO A 92 20.54 7.16 -14.91
C PRO A 92 19.67 5.90 -14.99
N LEU A 93 19.15 5.63 -16.18
CA LEU A 93 18.33 4.49 -16.60
C LEU A 93 18.69 3.08 -16.01
N PRO A 94 19.95 2.74 -15.65
CA PRO A 94 20.30 1.47 -15.00
C PRO A 94 19.62 1.21 -13.64
N GLU A 95 19.24 2.26 -12.91
CA GLU A 95 18.66 2.10 -11.57
C GLU A 95 17.21 1.62 -11.59
N ALA A 96 16.46 1.98 -12.64
CA ALA A 96 15.09 1.54 -12.84
C ALA A 96 15.01 0.05 -13.23
N GLU A 97 15.92 -0.40 -14.10
CA GLU A 97 16.06 -1.81 -14.47
C GLU A 97 16.42 -2.66 -13.24
N ASP A 98 17.40 -2.22 -12.45
CA ASP A 98 17.79 -2.94 -11.24
C ASP A 98 16.68 -2.97 -10.18
N MET A 99 15.89 -1.89 -10.08
CA MET A 99 14.72 -1.88 -9.21
C MET A 99 13.66 -2.88 -9.66
N MET A 100 13.37 -2.95 -10.96
CA MET A 100 12.42 -3.91 -11.53
C MET A 100 12.88 -5.36 -11.35
N LYS A 101 14.17 -5.65 -11.55
CA LYS A 101 14.76 -6.97 -11.25
C LYS A 101 14.60 -7.36 -9.79
N ARG A 102 14.87 -6.45 -8.85
CA ARG A 102 14.64 -6.69 -7.41
C ARG A 102 13.18 -6.96 -7.09
N THR A 103 12.25 -6.29 -7.76
CA THR A 103 10.80 -6.54 -7.58
C THR A 103 10.42 -7.93 -8.07
N ILE A 104 10.93 -8.39 -9.21
CA ILE A 104 10.70 -9.77 -9.70
C ILE A 104 11.18 -10.80 -8.68
N VAL A 105 12.35 -10.60 -8.07
CA VAL A 105 12.86 -11.50 -7.02
C VAL A 105 11.90 -11.57 -5.84
N LYS A 106 11.40 -10.42 -5.36
CA LYS A 106 10.42 -10.38 -4.26
C LYS A 106 9.10 -11.06 -4.60
N LEU A 107 8.58 -10.83 -5.81
CA LEU A 107 7.36 -11.50 -6.29
C LEU A 107 7.57 -13.01 -6.42
N SER A 108 8.77 -13.45 -6.84
CA SER A 108 9.11 -14.87 -6.92
C SER A 108 9.19 -15.53 -5.53
N GLU A 109 9.69 -14.79 -4.53
CA GLU A 109 9.65 -15.24 -3.13
C GLU A 109 8.23 -15.34 -2.58
N GLU A 110 7.36 -14.39 -2.93
CA GLU A 110 5.94 -14.40 -2.56
C GLU A 110 5.18 -15.54 -3.23
N LEU A 111 5.49 -15.83 -4.51
CA LEU A 111 4.94 -16.96 -5.26
C LEU A 111 5.21 -18.29 -4.55
N ASN A 112 6.47 -18.52 -4.12
CA ASN A 112 6.88 -19.75 -3.46
C ASN A 112 6.26 -19.95 -2.07
N ARG A 113 5.79 -18.88 -1.43
CA ARG A 113 5.16 -18.92 -0.10
C ARG A 113 3.63 -19.02 -0.18
N THR A 114 3.06 -18.83 -1.36
CA THR A 114 1.62 -18.72 -1.56
C THR A 114 1.01 -20.08 -1.91
N GLY A 115 0.02 -20.52 -1.14
CA GLY A 115 -0.79 -21.72 -1.43
C GLY A 115 -2.09 -21.43 -2.19
N ASP A 116 -2.34 -20.18 -2.55
CA ASP A 116 -3.55 -19.70 -3.22
C ASP A 116 -3.33 -19.58 -4.74
N LEU A 117 -4.09 -20.35 -5.53
CA LEU A 117 -3.99 -20.40 -6.98
C LEU A 117 -4.32 -19.06 -7.68
N ASN A 118 -5.22 -18.25 -7.11
CA ASN A 118 -5.56 -16.95 -7.69
C ASN A 118 -4.42 -15.96 -7.50
N LYS A 119 -3.83 -15.92 -6.31
CA LYS A 119 -2.65 -15.09 -6.04
C LYS A 119 -1.43 -15.54 -6.86
N ILE A 120 -1.23 -16.85 -7.02
CA ILE A 120 -0.20 -17.39 -7.92
C ILE A 120 -0.35 -16.83 -9.33
N ARG A 121 -1.59 -16.85 -9.88
CA ARG A 121 -1.87 -16.27 -11.19
C ARG A 121 -1.57 -14.77 -11.24
N GLU A 122 -2.04 -14.00 -10.26
CA GLU A 122 -1.80 -12.55 -10.19
C GLU A 122 -0.30 -12.20 -10.12
N ILE A 123 0.48 -12.95 -9.34
CA ILE A 123 1.92 -12.76 -9.22
C ILE A 123 2.61 -13.06 -10.54
N ILE A 124 2.26 -14.17 -11.20
CA ILE A 124 2.82 -14.53 -12.52
C ILE A 124 2.50 -13.44 -13.56
N GLU A 125 1.24 -12.98 -13.62
CA GLU A 125 0.82 -11.90 -14.52
C GLU A 125 1.59 -10.59 -14.24
N THR A 126 1.87 -10.31 -12.97
CA THR A 126 2.62 -9.12 -12.58
C THR A 126 4.09 -9.25 -12.99
N ILE A 127 4.71 -10.42 -12.81
CA ILE A 127 6.09 -10.69 -13.26
C ILE A 127 6.18 -10.53 -14.78
N ASP A 128 5.20 -11.04 -15.54
CA ASP A 128 5.17 -10.97 -17.00
C ASP A 128 5.14 -9.52 -17.49
N ARG A 129 4.29 -8.68 -16.89
CA ARG A 129 4.26 -7.24 -17.18
C ARG A 129 5.57 -6.53 -16.88
N ILE A 130 6.28 -6.90 -15.81
CA ILE A 130 7.57 -6.30 -15.48
C ILE A 130 8.63 -6.77 -16.50
N ALA A 131 8.62 -8.04 -16.90
CA ALA A 131 9.53 -8.58 -17.91
C ALA A 131 9.36 -7.87 -19.26
N ASP A 132 8.13 -7.60 -19.68
CA ASP A 132 7.84 -6.82 -20.89
C ASP A 132 8.44 -5.42 -20.84
N VAL A 133 8.32 -4.74 -19.70
CA VAL A 133 8.88 -3.40 -19.50
C VAL A 133 10.41 -3.46 -19.53
N LEU A 134 11.01 -4.45 -18.88
CA LEU A 134 12.46 -4.66 -18.90
C LEU A 134 12.98 -4.93 -20.32
N GLU A 135 12.27 -5.73 -21.11
CA GLU A 135 12.65 -5.99 -22.50
C GLU A 135 12.59 -4.71 -23.35
N ARG A 136 11.55 -3.89 -23.15
CA ARG A 136 11.43 -2.58 -23.83
C ARG A 136 12.57 -1.63 -23.46
N LEU A 137 12.96 -1.59 -22.18
CA LEU A 137 14.08 -0.77 -21.73
C LEU A 137 15.42 -1.24 -22.30
N ARG A 138 15.62 -2.56 -22.39
CA ARG A 138 16.81 -3.15 -22.99
C ARG A 138 16.97 -2.82 -24.47
N ARG A 139 15.85 -2.69 -25.21
CA ARG A 139 15.86 -2.29 -26.63
C ARG A 139 16.16 -0.81 -26.86
N LEU A 140 16.10 0.01 -25.81
CA LEU A 140 16.36 1.46 -25.86
C LEU A 140 17.77 1.85 -25.38
N SER A 141 18.54 0.90 -24.85
CA SER A 141 19.93 1.06 -24.41
C SER A 141 20.90 0.56 -25.48
#